data_AF-A0A9E5HGY5-F1
#
_entry.id   AF-A0A9E5HGY5-F1
#
_cell.length_a   1.000
_cell.length_b   1.000
_cell.length_c   1.000
_cell.angle_alpha   90.00
_cell.angle_beta   90.00
_cell.angle_gamma   90.00
#
_symmetry.space_group_name_H-M   'P 1'
#
loop_
_entity.id
_entity.type
_entity.pdbx_description
1 polymer ?
#
loop_
_entity_poly.entity_id
_entity_poly.type
_entity_poly.pdbx_seq_one_letter_code
_entity_poly.pdbx_strand_id
1 'polypeptide(L)'
;MQKQTWDDFGDILIALEETWPAVARHTMDPWIIRDGQGGGKRVSAATPNSYWTQADIQAAETAMQDLGQTPLFMVIDQDQDLDRALADAGYDIVDPVNIYSTSVDTLTTERPPKVSMFSVWPPLAIEIDM
;
A
#
# COMPACT_ATOMS: atom_id res chain seq x y z
N MET A 1 -3.06 -18.90 14.02
CA MET A 1 -3.37 -17.95 12.94
C MET A 1 -4.35 -18.62 12.01
N GLN A 2 -5.63 -18.21 12.05
CA GLN A 2 -6.55 -18.54 10.96
C GLN A 2 -6.03 -17.85 9.69
N LYS A 3 -5.93 -18.59 8.60
CA LYS A 3 -5.65 -17.99 7.29
C LYS A 3 -6.90 -17.22 6.87
N GLN A 4 -6.80 -15.90 6.83
CA GLN A 4 -7.87 -15.07 6.26
C GLN A 4 -8.06 -15.41 4.78
N THR A 5 -9.28 -15.26 4.31
CA THR A 5 -9.65 -15.40 2.90
C THR A 5 -9.49 -14.05 2.19
N TRP A 6 -9.24 -14.09 0.89
CA TRP A 6 -9.03 -12.89 0.06
C TRP A 6 -10.19 -11.88 0.07
N ASP A 7 -11.41 -12.29 0.41
CA ASP A 7 -12.56 -11.38 0.56
C ASP A 7 -12.37 -10.37 1.71
N ASP A 8 -11.65 -10.74 2.79
CA ASP A 8 -11.30 -9.82 3.89
C ASP A 8 -10.23 -8.80 3.46
N PHE A 9 -9.49 -9.08 2.39
CA PHE A 9 -8.36 -8.26 1.94
C PHE A 9 -8.82 -6.96 1.28
N GLY A 10 -9.97 -6.99 0.59
CA GLY A 10 -10.55 -5.80 -0.05
C GLY A 10 -10.83 -4.69 0.96
N ASP A 11 -11.44 -5.03 2.10
CA ASP A 11 -11.76 -4.08 3.15
C ASP A 11 -10.49 -3.45 3.77
N ILE A 12 -9.41 -4.24 3.90
CA ILE A 12 -8.13 -3.73 4.40
C ILE A 12 -7.52 -2.72 3.43
N LEU A 13 -7.53 -3.02 2.12
CA LEU A 13 -7.04 -2.08 1.11
C LEU A 13 -7.85 -0.78 1.08
N ILE A 14 -9.18 -0.87 1.22
CA ILE A 14 -10.05 0.30 1.34
C ILE A 14 -9.67 1.11 2.59
N ALA A 15 -9.56 0.47 3.75
CA ALA A 15 -9.19 1.17 5.00
C ALA A 15 -7.81 1.84 4.91
N LEU A 16 -6.85 1.17 4.26
CA LEU A 16 -5.51 1.69 4.02
C LEU A 16 -5.54 2.96 3.17
N GLU A 17 -6.40 2.96 2.16
CA GLU A 17 -6.64 4.07 1.25
C GLU A 17 -7.37 5.25 1.90
N GLU A 18 -8.30 4.99 2.83
CA GLU A 18 -9.04 6.03 3.56
C GLU A 18 -8.22 6.67 4.69
N THR A 19 -7.33 5.90 5.32
CA THR A 19 -6.51 6.37 6.46
C THR A 19 -5.22 7.05 6.04
N TRP A 20 -4.74 6.78 4.81
CA TRP A 20 -3.57 7.45 4.23
C TRP A 20 -3.79 7.71 2.73
N PRO A 21 -4.72 8.60 2.36
CA PRO A 21 -5.10 8.83 0.98
C PRO A 21 -4.04 9.59 0.20
N ALA A 22 -4.00 9.35 -1.11
CA ALA A 22 -3.35 10.25 -2.07
C ALA A 22 -4.08 11.59 -2.12
N VAL A 23 -3.40 12.64 -2.59
CA VAL A 23 -4.00 13.98 -2.73
C VAL A 23 -5.15 13.95 -3.74
N ALA A 24 -4.98 13.22 -4.83
CA ALA A 24 -6.01 12.99 -5.83
C ALA A 24 -5.91 11.59 -6.44
N ARG A 25 -7.03 11.12 -7.01
CA ARG A 25 -7.12 9.90 -7.81
C ARG A 25 -7.70 10.23 -9.17
N HIS A 26 -7.12 9.66 -10.20
CA HIS A 26 -7.54 9.81 -11.57
C HIS A 26 -7.81 8.42 -12.16
N THR A 27 -9.06 8.18 -12.53
CA THR A 27 -9.44 6.99 -13.30
C THR A 27 -9.09 7.25 -14.77
N MET A 28 -8.06 6.57 -15.24
CA MET A 28 -7.55 6.63 -16.61
C MET A 28 -7.55 5.20 -17.15
N ASP A 29 -8.72 4.73 -17.59
CA ASP A 29 -8.92 3.33 -17.96
C ASP A 29 -7.79 2.80 -18.88
N PRO A 30 -7.18 1.64 -18.55
CA PRO A 30 -7.57 0.68 -17.51
C PRO A 30 -6.89 0.91 -16.15
N TRP A 31 -6.39 2.11 -15.83
CA TRP A 31 -5.62 2.39 -14.62
C TRP A 31 -6.32 3.35 -13.67
N ILE A 32 -6.00 3.20 -12.38
CA ILE A 32 -6.19 4.23 -11.38
C ILE A 32 -4.81 4.81 -11.06
N ILE A 33 -4.63 6.09 -11.38
CA ILE A 33 -3.41 6.85 -11.11
C ILE A 33 -3.63 7.70 -9.85
N ARG A 34 -2.65 7.72 -8.95
CA ARG A 34 -2.70 8.49 -7.70
C ARG A 34 -1.68 9.62 -7.75
N ASP A 35 -2.09 10.83 -7.36
CA ASP A 35 -1.17 11.95 -7.12
C ASP A 35 -0.75 11.95 -5.65
N GLY A 36 0.46 11.45 -5.39
CA GLY A 36 0.97 11.27 -4.04
C GLY A 36 1.64 12.50 -3.44
N GLN A 37 2.05 13.49 -4.25
CA GLN A 37 2.78 14.71 -3.82
C GLN A 37 3.87 14.48 -2.75
N GLY A 38 4.64 13.39 -2.87
CA GLY A 38 5.70 13.03 -1.92
C GLY A 38 5.22 12.31 -0.65
N GLY A 39 3.95 11.92 -0.56
CA GLY A 39 3.38 11.16 0.56
C GLY A 39 3.81 9.68 0.63
N GLY A 40 4.70 9.25 -0.28
CA GLY A 40 5.31 7.92 -0.31
C GLY A 40 4.81 7.00 -1.42
N LYS A 41 5.44 5.83 -1.53
CA LYS A 41 5.23 4.87 -2.63
C LYS A 41 3.77 4.49 -2.84
N ARG A 42 3.07 4.09 -1.77
CA ARG A 42 1.68 3.60 -1.87
C ARG A 42 0.70 4.64 -2.41
N VAL A 43 0.86 5.91 -2.04
CA VAL A 43 -0.02 6.99 -2.50
C VAL A 43 0.36 7.51 -3.89
N SER A 44 1.45 7.04 -4.47
CA SER A 44 1.89 7.35 -5.84
C SER A 44 1.76 6.17 -6.80
N ALA A 45 1.54 4.94 -6.29
CA ALA A 45 1.46 3.74 -7.11
C ALA A 45 0.16 3.69 -7.93
N ALA A 46 0.26 3.24 -9.18
CA ALA A 46 -0.87 2.90 -10.03
C ALA A 46 -1.43 1.52 -9.67
N THR A 47 -2.75 1.35 -9.84
CA THR A 47 -3.43 0.04 -9.74
C THR A 47 -4.28 -0.21 -10.97
N PRO A 48 -4.36 -1.46 -11.46
CA PRO A 48 -5.19 -1.78 -12.61
C PRO A 48 -6.69 -1.81 -12.27
N ASN A 49 -7.52 -1.50 -13.25
CA ASN A 49 -8.90 -1.95 -13.38
C ASN A 49 -8.93 -3.33 -14.06
N SER A 50 -10.12 -3.93 -14.17
CA SER A 50 -10.31 -5.35 -14.50
C SER A 50 -9.89 -5.80 -15.92
N TYR A 51 -9.48 -4.89 -16.80
CA TYR A 51 -9.30 -5.14 -18.26
C TYR A 51 -8.02 -4.53 -18.83
N TRP A 52 -6.96 -4.40 -18.02
CA TRP A 52 -5.68 -3.90 -18.51
C TRP A 52 -4.96 -4.91 -19.43
N THR A 53 -4.10 -4.40 -20.31
CA THR A 53 -3.18 -5.16 -21.14
C THR A 53 -1.75 -4.63 -21.01
N GLN A 54 -0.75 -5.42 -21.41
CA GLN A 54 0.66 -4.99 -21.34
C GLN A 54 0.93 -3.70 -22.12
N ALA A 55 0.19 -3.45 -23.21
CA ALA A 55 0.33 -2.22 -23.98
C ALA A 55 -0.11 -0.96 -23.21
N ASP A 56 -0.95 -1.12 -22.17
CA ASP A 56 -1.48 -0.02 -21.39
C ASP A 56 -0.52 0.48 -20.31
N ILE A 57 0.52 -0.29 -19.96
CA ILE A 57 1.51 0.08 -18.92
C ILE A 57 2.16 1.44 -19.26
N GLN A 58 2.51 1.64 -20.53
CA GLN A 58 3.16 2.88 -20.98
C GLN A 58 2.27 4.13 -20.78
N ALA A 59 0.94 3.97 -20.86
CA ALA A 59 0.01 5.06 -20.60
C ALA A 59 0.01 5.45 -19.11
N ALA A 60 0.05 4.47 -18.20
CA ALA A 60 0.18 4.72 -16.77
C ALA A 60 1.52 5.37 -16.41
N GLU A 61 2.61 4.91 -17.02
CA GLU A 61 3.95 5.49 -16.85
C GLU A 61 3.96 6.97 -17.22
N THR A 62 3.42 7.29 -18.40
CA THR A 62 3.35 8.67 -18.90
C THR A 62 2.53 9.54 -17.94
N ALA A 63 1.35 9.06 -17.51
CA ALA A 63 0.51 9.78 -16.56
C ALA A 63 1.20 10.04 -15.21
N MET A 64 1.96 9.08 -14.68
CA MET A 64 2.73 9.27 -13.45
C MET A 64 3.90 10.25 -13.64
N GLN A 65 4.57 10.20 -14.79
CA GLN A 65 5.67 11.12 -15.12
C GLN A 65 5.17 12.56 -15.31
N ASP A 66 3.98 12.76 -15.89
CA ASP A 66 3.34 14.07 -16.02
C ASP A 66 3.00 14.68 -14.65
N LEU A 67 2.78 13.85 -13.63
CA LEU A 67 2.64 14.26 -12.23
C LEU A 67 3.99 14.47 -11.52
N GLY A 68 5.12 14.29 -12.21
CA GLY A 68 6.45 14.37 -11.64
C GLY A 68 6.81 13.20 -10.71
N GLN A 69 6.11 12.07 -10.84
CA GLN A 69 6.32 10.88 -10.02
C GLN A 69 7.12 9.83 -10.79
N THR A 70 7.89 9.02 -10.07
CA THR A 70 8.50 7.81 -10.65
C THR A 70 7.42 6.76 -10.86
N PRO A 71 7.32 6.16 -12.06
CA PRO A 71 6.38 5.07 -12.31
C PRO A 71 6.51 3.94 -11.28
N LEU A 72 5.39 3.58 -10.67
CA LEU A 72 5.31 2.52 -9.67
C LEU A 72 3.92 1.89 -9.75
N PHE A 73 3.86 0.59 -9.56
CA PHE A 73 2.63 -0.18 -9.59
C PHE A 73 2.49 -0.95 -8.27
N MET A 74 1.26 -1.02 -7.77
CA MET A 74 0.93 -1.88 -6.64
C MET A 74 0.44 -3.22 -7.20
N VAL A 75 1.08 -4.30 -6.77
CA VAL A 75 0.75 -5.68 -7.13
C VAL A 75 0.27 -6.38 -5.86
N ILE A 76 -0.85 -7.08 -5.97
CA ILE A 76 -1.37 -7.99 -4.92
C ILE A 76 -1.32 -9.43 -5.42
N ASP A 77 -1.58 -10.43 -4.56
CA ASP A 77 -1.32 -11.84 -4.89
C ASP A 77 -2.07 -12.29 -6.14
N GLN A 78 -3.28 -11.77 -6.41
CA GLN A 78 -4.06 -12.10 -7.61
C GLN A 78 -3.54 -11.46 -8.91
N ASP A 79 -2.56 -10.56 -8.85
CA ASP A 79 -2.06 -9.79 -9.98
C ASP A 79 -0.88 -10.48 -10.69
N GLN A 80 -0.87 -11.82 -10.77
CA GLN A 80 0.31 -12.54 -11.30
C GLN A 80 0.60 -12.21 -12.76
N ASP A 81 -0.43 -11.92 -13.56
CA ASP A 81 -0.24 -11.49 -14.95
C ASP A 81 0.35 -10.09 -15.03
N LEU A 82 0.00 -9.19 -14.10
CA LEU A 82 0.56 -7.84 -14.03
C LEU A 82 2.02 -7.88 -13.57
N ASP A 83 2.30 -8.67 -12.53
CA ASP A 83 3.66 -8.86 -12.03
C ASP A 83 4.62 -9.32 -13.15
N ARG A 84 4.20 -10.32 -13.93
CA ARG A 84 4.96 -10.79 -15.09
C ARG A 84 5.12 -9.73 -16.17
N ALA A 85 4.04 -9.01 -16.51
CA ALA A 85 4.10 -7.97 -17.52
C ALA A 85 5.02 -6.80 -17.14
N LEU A 86 5.05 -6.43 -15.85
CA LEU A 86 5.96 -5.44 -15.28
C LEU A 86 7.40 -5.94 -15.27
N ALA A 87 7.64 -7.21 -14.90
CA ALA A 87 8.97 -7.80 -14.96
C ALA A 87 9.52 -7.82 -16.40
N ASP A 88 8.70 -8.18 -17.39
CA ASP A 88 9.05 -8.12 -18.82
C ASP A 88 9.34 -6.68 -19.29
N ALA A 89 8.70 -5.68 -18.66
CA ALA A 89 8.97 -4.27 -18.88
C ALA A 89 10.17 -3.72 -18.09
N GLY A 90 10.86 -4.54 -17.29
CA GLY A 90 12.07 -4.20 -16.56
C GLY A 90 11.84 -3.59 -15.17
N TYR A 91 10.66 -3.78 -14.58
CA TYR A 91 10.40 -3.38 -13.20
C TYR A 91 11.00 -4.38 -12.20
N ASP A 92 11.54 -3.84 -11.11
CA ASP A 92 11.97 -4.60 -9.94
C ASP A 92 10.97 -4.44 -8.78
N ILE A 93 10.91 -5.43 -7.90
CA ILE A 93 10.18 -5.32 -6.62
C ILE A 93 10.98 -4.41 -5.68
N VAL A 94 10.43 -3.23 -5.37
CA VAL A 94 11.12 -2.20 -4.57
C VAL A 94 10.60 -2.05 -3.14
N ASP A 95 9.45 -2.62 -2.81
CA ASP A 95 8.81 -2.44 -1.50
C ASP A 95 7.83 -3.58 -1.17
N PRO A 96 8.31 -4.78 -0.81
CA PRO A 96 7.43 -5.88 -0.40
C PRO A 96 6.76 -5.53 0.94
N VAL A 97 5.42 -5.56 0.98
CA VAL A 97 4.63 -5.22 2.18
C VAL A 97 3.90 -6.46 2.69
N ASN A 98 3.97 -6.67 4.01
CA ASN A 98 3.15 -7.65 4.71
C ASN A 98 1.97 -6.98 5.40
N ILE A 99 0.81 -7.63 5.36
CA ILE A 99 -0.35 -7.24 6.14
C ILE A 99 -0.51 -8.23 7.29
N TYR A 100 -0.51 -7.72 8.52
CA TYR A 100 -0.82 -8.47 9.72
C TYR A 100 -2.18 -8.07 10.24
N SER A 101 -3.06 -9.04 10.45
CA SER A 101 -4.44 -8.84 10.85
C SER A 101 -4.83 -9.87 11.92
N THR A 102 -5.63 -9.42 12.88
CA THR A 102 -6.19 -10.28 13.92
C THR A 102 -7.47 -9.67 14.47
N SER A 103 -8.33 -10.46 15.11
CA SER A 103 -9.51 -9.91 15.78
C SER A 103 -9.11 -9.12 17.03
N VAL A 104 -9.88 -8.08 17.36
CA VAL A 104 -9.66 -7.30 18.59
C VAL A 104 -9.69 -8.21 19.82
N ASP A 105 -10.63 -9.15 19.87
CA ASP A 105 -10.72 -10.12 20.98
C ASP A 105 -9.44 -10.94 21.17
N THR A 106 -8.76 -11.30 20.08
CA THR A 106 -7.46 -12.00 20.14
C THR A 106 -6.36 -11.07 20.66
N LEU A 107 -6.37 -9.80 20.21
CA LEU A 107 -5.37 -8.81 20.57
C LEU A 107 -5.49 -8.37 22.05
N THR A 108 -6.69 -8.37 22.62
CA THR A 108 -6.96 -7.85 23.98
C THR A 108 -7.08 -8.94 25.04
N THR A 109 -6.47 -10.11 24.82
CA THR A 109 -6.56 -11.28 25.72
C THR A 109 -5.95 -11.03 27.10
N GLU A 110 -4.86 -10.28 27.18
CA GLU A 110 -4.24 -9.88 28.45
C GLU A 110 -4.26 -8.37 28.62
N ARG A 111 -4.67 -7.90 29.79
CA ARG A 111 -4.57 -6.48 30.12
C ARG A 111 -3.09 -6.13 30.33
N PRO A 112 -2.54 -5.13 29.62
CA PRO A 112 -1.17 -4.69 29.87
C PRO A 112 -0.99 -4.31 31.35
N PRO A 113 0.19 -4.55 31.94
CA PRO A 113 0.47 -4.11 33.30
C PRO A 113 0.23 -2.59 33.43
N LYS A 114 -0.12 -2.12 34.63
CA LYS A 114 -0.59 -0.74 34.86
C LYS A 114 0.37 0.36 34.36
N VAL A 115 1.65 0.03 34.15
CA VAL A 115 2.66 0.92 33.58
C VAL A 115 3.39 0.14 32.48
N SER A 116 2.89 0.24 31.25
CA SER A 116 3.46 -0.45 30.08
C SER A 116 4.00 0.51 29.02
N MET A 117 3.55 1.76 29.00
CA MET A 117 4.04 2.84 28.13
C MET A 117 3.82 4.20 28.82
N PHE A 118 4.74 5.13 28.60
CA PHE A 118 4.60 6.52 29.04
C PHE A 118 4.27 7.39 27.81
N SER A 119 3.14 8.10 27.82
CA SER A 119 2.89 9.16 26.84
C SER A 119 3.54 10.45 27.33
N VAL A 120 4.87 10.56 27.20
CA VAL A 120 5.67 11.67 27.73
C VAL A 120 6.45 12.38 26.63
N TRP A 121 6.51 13.71 26.74
CA TRP A 121 7.38 14.57 25.93
C TRP A 121 8.05 15.62 26.84
N PRO A 122 9.36 15.89 26.71
CA PRO A 122 10.30 15.23 25.80
C PRO A 122 10.49 13.74 26.14
N PRO A 123 10.92 12.92 25.16
CA PRO A 123 11.12 11.49 25.40
C PRO A 123 12.13 11.27 26.52
N LEU A 124 11.93 10.21 27.29
CA LEU A 124 12.88 9.78 28.31
C LEU A 124 14.21 9.42 27.65
N ALA A 125 15.32 9.54 28.37
CA ALA A 125 16.63 9.17 27.83
C ALA A 125 16.66 7.76 27.24
N ILE A 126 15.96 6.80 27.87
CA ILE A 126 15.82 5.42 27.39
C ILE A 126 15.02 5.28 26.10
N GLU A 127 14.14 6.23 25.77
CA GLU A 127 13.33 6.24 24.54
C GLU A 127 14.12 6.77 23.33
N ILE A 128 15.26 7.43 23.56
CA ILE A 128 16.12 8.01 22.51
C ILE A 128 17.34 7.12 22.23
N ASP A 129 17.71 6.23 23.16
CA ASP A 129 18.96 5.44 23.14
C ASP A 129 18.88 4.17 22.25
N MET A 130 17.98 4.14 21.26
CA MET A 130 17.70 2.97 20.40
C MET A 130 18.38 3.06 19.04
#